data_AF-A0A529W3S6-F1
#
_entry.id   AF-A0A529W3S6-F1
#
_cell.length_a   1.000
_cell.length_b   1.000
_cell.length_c   1.000
_cell.angle_alpha   90.00
_cell.angle_beta   90.00
_cell.angle_gamma   90.00
#
_symmetry.space_group_name_H-M   'P 1'
#
loop_
_entity.id
_entity.type
_entity.pdbx_description
1 polymer ?
#
loop_
_entity_poly.entity_id
_entity_poly.type
_entity_poly.pdbx_seq_one_letter_code
_entity_poly.pdbx_strand_id
1 'polypeptide(L)'
;AIREVGPQGHFLGTQHTLEHFESAFFMPNIMDFNSFEQWSAEGAKDHDTRGREKARTMLADYQEPKLDEGIAEGLADLIARREEKLPDSVS
;
A
#
# COMPACT_ATOMS: atom_id res chain seq x y z
N ALA A 1 22.63 5.85 22.85
CA ALA A 1 21.24 6.30 23.09
C ALA A 1 20.89 6.51 24.56
N ILE A 2 20.37 5.53 25.32
CA ILE A 2 19.77 5.81 26.67
C ILE A 2 20.76 6.46 27.64
N ARG A 3 21.97 5.90 27.77
CA ARG A 3 23.03 6.46 28.64
C ARG A 3 23.62 7.77 28.10
N GLU A 4 23.57 7.97 26.79
CA GLU A 4 24.11 9.14 26.08
C GLU A 4 23.20 10.37 26.23
N VAL A 5 21.88 10.17 26.15
CA VAL A 5 20.88 11.24 26.24
C VAL A 5 20.66 11.69 27.68
N GLY A 6 20.62 10.75 28.64
CA GLY A 6 20.37 11.06 30.04
C GLY A 6 18.95 11.56 30.33
N PRO A 7 18.66 11.95 31.59
CA PRO A 7 17.33 12.42 31.99
C PRO A 7 16.91 13.71 31.26
N GLN A 8 15.63 13.79 30.89
CA GLN A 8 15.00 14.94 30.21
C GLN A 8 15.50 15.26 28.79
N GLY A 9 16.38 14.45 28.20
CA GLY A 9 16.79 14.61 26.80
C GLY A 9 15.82 13.97 25.79
N HIS A 10 16.13 14.07 24.50
CA HIS A 10 15.37 13.44 23.41
C HIS A 10 16.26 12.55 22.54
N PHE A 11 15.64 11.57 21.87
CA PHE A 11 16.37 10.55 21.10
C PHE A 11 16.44 10.83 19.59
N LEU A 12 15.66 11.81 19.11
CA LEU A 12 15.45 12.06 17.67
C LEU A 12 16.75 12.20 16.86
N GLY A 13 17.79 12.83 17.42
CA GLY A 13 19.08 13.05 16.75
C GLY A 13 20.19 12.07 17.13
N THR A 14 19.90 11.02 17.90
CA THR A 14 20.95 10.07 18.31
C THR A 14 21.34 9.16 17.15
N GLN A 15 22.62 8.77 17.09
CA GLN A 15 23.13 7.85 16.06
C GLN A 15 22.30 6.56 15.99
N HIS A 16 21.96 5.99 17.15
CA HIS A 16 21.10 4.82 17.24
C HIS A 16 19.72 5.03 16.59
N THR A 17 19.07 6.18 16.82
CA THR A 17 17.77 6.45 16.20
C THR A 17 17.92 6.57 14.68
N LEU A 18 18.96 7.26 14.19
CA LEU A 18 19.20 7.39 12.76
C LEU A 18 19.50 6.04 12.07
N GLU A 19 20.28 5.16 12.70
CA GLU A 19 20.64 3.84 12.17
C GLU A 19 19.44 2.87 12.09
N HIS A 20 18.45 3.03 12.98
CA HIS A 20 17.35 2.07 13.11
C HIS A 20 16.00 2.60 12.60
N PHE A 21 15.85 3.90 12.38
CA PHE A 21 14.56 4.52 12.07
C PHE A 21 13.82 3.84 10.90
N GLU A 22 14.51 3.60 9.78
CA GLU A 22 13.88 3.06 8.57
C GLU A 22 13.43 1.59 8.71
N SER A 23 14.08 0.81 9.58
CA SER A 23 13.82 -0.63 9.72
C SER A 23 12.98 -0.99 10.95
N ALA A 24 13.02 -0.17 12.00
CA ALA A 24 12.33 -0.43 13.26
C ALA A 24 10.87 0.05 13.25
N PHE A 25 10.49 0.94 12.32
CA PHE A 25 9.14 1.49 12.23
C PHE A 25 8.42 1.04 10.96
N PHE A 26 7.17 0.65 11.12
CA PHE A 26 6.25 0.53 10.00
C PHE A 26 5.71 1.92 9.64
N MET A 27 5.97 2.37 8.42
CA MET A 27 5.47 3.65 7.89
C MET A 27 4.23 3.39 7.02
N PRO A 28 3.01 3.57 7.56
CA PRO A 28 1.79 3.35 6.79
C PRO A 28 1.67 4.39 5.67
N ASN A 29 1.20 3.96 4.50
CA ASN A 29 1.07 4.82 3.33
C ASN A 29 -0.32 5.49 3.18
N ILE A 30 -1.29 5.13 4.03
CA ILE A 30 -2.67 5.66 4.00
C ILE A 30 -3.04 6.40 5.30
N MET A 31 -2.28 6.30 6.39
CA MET A 31 -2.64 6.98 7.66
C MET A 31 -2.26 8.47 7.65
N ASP A 32 -2.97 9.28 8.45
CA ASP A 32 -2.71 10.72 8.62
C ASP A 32 -2.10 10.91 10.00
N PHE A 33 -0.95 11.55 10.05
CA PHE A 33 -0.30 11.91 11.32
C PHE A 33 -0.08 13.41 11.42
N ASN A 34 -0.69 14.19 10.55
CA ASN A 34 -0.66 15.65 10.61
C ASN A 34 -1.44 16.16 11.83
N SER A 35 -1.21 17.42 12.18
CA SER A 35 -2.03 18.08 13.20
C SER A 35 -3.48 18.21 12.72
N PHE A 36 -4.40 18.44 13.66
CA PHE A 36 -5.82 18.68 13.34
C PHE A 36 -5.99 19.86 12.36
N GLU A 37 -5.25 20.95 12.57
CA GLU A 37 -5.32 22.16 11.76
C GLU A 37 -4.91 21.89 10.32
N GLN A 38 -3.83 21.13 10.12
CA GLN A 38 -3.37 20.76 8.79
C GLN A 38 -4.35 19.78 8.11
N TRP A 39 -4.80 18.75 8.81
CA TRP A 39 -5.82 17.82 8.31
C TRP A 39 -7.10 18.56 7.88
N SER A 40 -7.54 19.52 8.69
CA SER A 40 -8.72 20.35 8.39
C SER A 40 -8.49 21.24 7.17
N ALA A 41 -7.33 21.90 7.07
CA ALA A 41 -6.97 22.73 5.92
C ALA A 41 -6.83 21.93 4.61
N GLU A 42 -6.43 20.66 4.70
CA GLU A 42 -6.29 19.73 3.56
C GLU A 42 -7.62 19.05 3.18
N GLY A 43 -8.74 19.51 3.73
CA GLY A 43 -10.08 19.06 3.36
C GLY A 43 -10.66 17.97 4.26
N ALA A 44 -10.08 17.75 5.44
CA ALA A 44 -10.63 16.90 6.49
C ALA A 44 -11.00 15.48 6.03
N LYS A 45 -10.14 14.88 5.18
CA LYS A 45 -10.42 13.57 4.58
C LYS A 45 -10.47 12.48 5.64
N ASP A 46 -11.53 11.70 5.62
CA ASP A 46 -11.63 10.48 6.41
C ASP A 46 -10.80 9.33 5.80
N HIS A 47 -10.69 8.23 6.55
CA HIS A 47 -9.87 7.10 6.15
C HIS A 47 -10.39 6.44 4.86
N ASP A 48 -11.71 6.35 4.72
CA ASP A 48 -12.40 5.81 3.55
C ASP A 48 -12.07 6.60 2.28
N THR A 49 -12.12 7.92 2.34
CA THR A 49 -11.82 8.80 1.21
C THR A 49 -10.39 8.57 0.73
N ARG A 50 -9.43 8.53 1.66
CA ARG A 50 -8.01 8.30 1.36
C ARG A 50 -7.77 6.91 0.78
N GLY A 51 -8.45 5.89 1.30
CA GLY A 51 -8.41 4.54 0.75
C GLY A 51 -8.92 4.47 -0.69
N ARG A 52 -10.06 5.10 -0.99
CA ARG A 52 -10.62 5.15 -2.35
C ARG A 52 -9.72 5.91 -3.32
N GLU A 53 -9.11 7.02 -2.88
CA GLU A 53 -8.14 7.76 -3.69
C GLU A 53 -6.91 6.91 -3.99
N LYS A 54 -6.34 6.24 -2.98
CA LYS A 54 -5.19 5.35 -3.16
C LYS A 54 -5.49 4.22 -4.14
N ALA A 55 -6.66 3.59 -4.03
CA ALA A 55 -7.08 2.52 -4.93
C ALA A 55 -7.20 3.02 -6.39
N ARG A 56 -7.79 4.20 -6.61
CA ARG A 56 -7.87 4.81 -7.94
C ARG A 56 -6.50 5.07 -8.54
N THR A 57 -5.57 5.61 -7.75
CA THR A 57 -4.19 5.81 -8.19
C THR A 57 -3.51 4.50 -8.53
N MET A 58 -3.64 3.46 -7.69
CA MET A 58 -3.06 2.14 -7.96
C MET A 58 -3.59 1.51 -9.24
N LEU A 59 -4.88 1.66 -9.54
CA LEU A 59 -5.48 1.17 -10.78
C LEU A 59 -5.00 1.95 -12.01
N ALA A 60 -4.86 3.27 -11.87
CA ALA A 60 -4.35 4.13 -12.96
C ALA A 60 -2.88 3.87 -13.27
N ASP A 61 -2.08 3.57 -12.24
CA ASP A 61 -0.64 3.32 -12.36
C ASP A 61 -0.32 1.86 -12.70
N TYR A 62 -1.31 0.97 -12.68
CA TYR A 62 -1.11 -0.45 -12.92
C TYR A 62 -0.61 -0.70 -14.35
N GLN A 63 0.50 -1.46 -14.45
CA GLN A 63 1.01 -2.00 -15.69
C GLN A 63 0.93 -3.52 -15.59
N GLU A 64 0.23 -4.14 -16.55
CA GLU A 64 0.11 -5.60 -16.61
C GLU A 64 1.50 -6.23 -16.78
N PRO A 65 1.91 -7.15 -15.89
CA PRO A 65 3.16 -7.88 -16.05
C PRO A 65 3.14 -8.69 -17.34
N LYS A 66 4.26 -8.68 -18.08
CA LYS A 66 4.36 -9.45 -19.32
C LYS A 66 4.14 -10.94 -19.04
N LEU A 67 3.10 -11.50 -19.65
CA LEU A 67 2.87 -12.94 -19.72
C LEU A 67 3.42 -13.47 -21.06
N ASP A 68 4.00 -14.66 -21.04
CA ASP A 68 4.39 -15.34 -22.28
C ASP A 68 3.16 -15.64 -23.14
N GLU A 69 3.25 -15.35 -24.44
CA GLU A 69 2.11 -15.46 -25.37
C GLU A 69 1.61 -16.91 -25.47
N GLY A 70 2.49 -17.90 -25.52
CA GLY A 70 2.10 -19.31 -25.58
C GLY A 70 1.41 -19.79 -24.30
N ILE A 71 1.83 -19.26 -23.14
CA ILE A 71 1.13 -19.52 -21.87
C ILE A 71 -0.24 -18.83 -21.87
N ALA A 72 -0.33 -17.58 -22.30
CA ALA A 72 -1.59 -16.84 -22.36
C ALA A 72 -2.62 -17.54 -23.26
N GLU A 73 -2.20 -18.00 -24.44
CA GLU A 73 -3.02 -18.78 -25.37
C GLU A 73 -3.46 -20.11 -24.76
N GLY A 74 -2.54 -20.84 -24.12
CA GLY A 74 -2.86 -22.10 -23.45
C GLY A 74 -3.87 -21.94 -22.30
N LEU A 75 -3.79 -20.84 -21.55
CA LEU A 75 -4.77 -20.50 -20.50
C LEU A 75 -6.14 -20.17 -21.12
N ALA A 76 -6.18 -19.40 -22.20
CA ALA A 76 -7.42 -19.06 -22.89
C ALA A 76 -8.13 -20.30 -23.46
N ASP A 77 -7.40 -21.22 -24.10
CA ASP A 77 -7.94 -22.48 -24.61
C ASP A 77 -8.49 -23.38 -23.49
N LEU A 78 -7.78 -23.46 -22.35
CA LEU A 78 -8.24 -24.22 -21.20
C LEU A 78 -9.55 -23.66 -20.63
N ILE A 79 -9.66 -22.33 -20.52
CA ILE A 79 -10.87 -21.65 -20.03
C ILE A 79 -12.04 -21.94 -20.98
N ALA A 80 -11.87 -21.75 -22.29
CA ALA A 80 -12.91 -22.00 -23.29
C ALA A 80 -13.45 -23.45 -23.22
N ARG A 81 -12.55 -24.45 -23.19
CA ARG A 81 -12.94 -25.86 -23.05
C ARG A 81 -13.65 -26.18 -21.74
N ARG A 82 -13.44 -25.38 -20.69
CA ARG A 82 -14.09 -25.57 -19.38
C ARG A 82 -15.46 -24.93 -19.34
N GLU A 83 -15.61 -23.74 -19.92
CA GLU A 83 -16.88 -23.02 -20.04
C GLU A 83 -17.92 -23.83 -20.84
N GLU A 84 -17.52 -24.49 -21.94
CA GLU A 84 -18.40 -25.40 -22.71
C GLU A 84 -19.02 -26.53 -21.88
N LYS A 85 -18.36 -26.92 -20.78
CA LYS A 85 -18.76 -28.05 -19.91
C LYS A 85 -19.43 -27.60 -18.63
N LEU A 86 -19.48 -26.29 -18.36
CA LEU A 86 -20.11 -25.74 -17.17
C LEU A 86 -21.52 -25.24 -17.53
N PRO A 87 -22.53 -25.50 -16.67
CA PRO A 87 -23.84 -24.87 -16.85
C PRO A 87 -23.72 -23.36 -16.62
N ASP A 88 -24.46 -22.56 -17.40
CA ASP A 88 -24.51 -21.08 -17.35
C ASP A 88 -24.86 -20.48 -15.98
N SER A 89 -25.22 -21.30 -14.99
CA SER A 89 -25.75 -20.88 -13.69
C SER A 89 -24.69 -20.53 -12.64
N VAL A 90 -23.43 -20.30 -13.02
CA VAL A 90 -22.41 -19.79 -12.11
C VAL A 90 -22.14 -18.33 -12.45
N SER A 91 -23.06 -17.46 -12.04
CA SER A 91 -22.86 -16.01 -12.01
C SER A 91 -23.20 -15.45 -10.64
#